data_AF-A0A3S8UA34-F1
#
_entry.id   AF-A0A3S8UA34-F1
#
_cell.length_a   1.000
_cell.length_b   1.000
_cell.length_c   1.000
_cell.angle_alpha   90.00
_cell.angle_beta   90.00
_cell.angle_gamma   90.00
#
_symmetry.space_group_name_H-M   'P 1'
#
loop_
_entity.id
_entity.type
_entity.pdbx_description
1 polymer ?
#
loop_
_entity_poly.entity_id
_entity_poly.type
_entity_poly.pdbx_seq_one_letter_code
_entity_poly.pdbx_strand_id
1 'polypeptide(L)'
;MSPDPSHAARTTPVARLADWPRPPRALPAARLVEPPAGARVTVAGLVLVRQRPGTAKGVIFVTLEDETGTCNVVVWAKIYERFRRAVISGRLLRVTGKLQREAGVVHVVADVIEDLSPLLDRLLDPGFRHDGTRAGDQP
;
A
#
# COMPACT_ATOMS: atom_id res chain seq x y z
N MET A 1 -49.26 12.21 -30.27
CA MET A 1 -48.61 13.50 -29.92
C MET A 1 -48.27 13.42 -28.45
N SER A 2 -46.97 13.46 -28.11
CA SER A 2 -46.42 13.41 -26.74
C SER A 2 -46.92 14.60 -25.87
N PRO A 3 -46.75 14.54 -24.53
CA PRO A 3 -45.43 14.68 -23.91
C PRO A 3 -45.10 13.64 -22.80
N ASP A 4 -43.80 13.44 -22.62
CA ASP A 4 -43.07 12.95 -21.42
C ASP A 4 -42.00 14.06 -21.13
N PRO A 5 -41.27 14.18 -20.00
CA PRO A 5 -41.25 13.52 -18.67
C PRO A 5 -41.16 14.54 -17.49
N SER A 6 -40.98 14.05 -16.24
CA SER A 6 -40.17 14.68 -15.15
C SER A 6 -40.89 14.83 -13.80
N HIS A 7 -40.65 13.89 -12.86
CA HIS A 7 -40.02 14.16 -11.55
C HIS A 7 -39.99 12.89 -10.67
N ALA A 8 -39.39 11.79 -11.16
CA ALA A 8 -38.84 10.81 -10.23
C ALA A 8 -37.47 11.35 -9.82
N ALA A 9 -37.40 11.89 -8.60
CA ALA A 9 -36.17 12.37 -7.99
C ALA A 9 -35.09 11.30 -8.15
N ARG A 10 -34.04 11.63 -8.89
CA ARG A 10 -32.79 10.87 -8.92
C ARG A 10 -32.19 10.96 -7.53
N THR A 11 -32.55 10.02 -6.66
CA THR A 11 -31.78 9.75 -5.45
C THR A 11 -30.44 9.20 -5.91
N THR A 12 -29.45 10.09 -6.01
CA THR A 12 -28.05 9.72 -6.13
C THR A 12 -27.74 8.72 -5.02
N PRO A 13 -27.33 7.48 -5.32
CA PRO A 13 -26.74 6.65 -4.28
C PRO A 13 -25.48 7.38 -3.82
N VAL A 14 -25.51 7.87 -2.59
CA VAL A 14 -24.30 8.34 -1.90
C VAL A 14 -23.28 7.22 -2.07
N ALA A 15 -22.18 7.51 -2.77
CA ALA A 15 -21.11 6.55 -3.00
C ALA A 15 -20.80 5.87 -1.67
N ARG A 16 -20.99 4.55 -1.59
CA ARG A 16 -20.58 3.77 -0.41
C ARG A 16 -19.14 4.21 -0.11
N LEU A 17 -18.91 4.81 1.05
CA LEU A 17 -17.55 5.01 1.55
C LEU A 17 -16.95 3.61 1.60
N ALA A 18 -16.13 3.25 0.62
CA ALA A 18 -15.47 1.97 0.59
C ALA A 18 -14.66 1.85 1.90
N ASP A 19 -14.96 0.81 2.69
CA ASP A 19 -14.39 0.58 4.02
C ASP A 19 -13.00 -0.05 3.90
N TRP A 20 -12.07 0.72 3.35
CA TRP A 20 -10.67 0.32 3.20
C TRP A 20 -9.78 1.02 4.24
N PRO A 21 -8.77 0.32 4.80
CA PRO A 21 -7.86 0.86 5.81
C PRO A 21 -7.18 2.19 5.40
N ARG A 22 -7.31 3.22 6.24
CA ARG A 22 -6.63 4.50 6.05
C ARG A 22 -5.27 4.52 6.77
N PRO A 23 -4.28 5.28 6.26
CA PRO A 23 -3.05 5.55 7.00
C PRO A 23 -3.33 5.93 8.46
N PRO A 24 -2.58 5.40 9.43
CA PRO A 24 -1.35 4.62 9.28
C PRO A 24 -1.55 3.10 9.10
N ARG A 25 -2.79 2.62 8.99
CA ARG A 25 -3.09 1.20 8.81
C ARG A 25 -2.77 0.76 7.39
N ALA A 26 -2.07 -0.36 7.25
CA ALA A 26 -1.75 -0.92 5.95
C ALA A 26 -3.00 -1.48 5.27
N LEU A 27 -3.19 -1.14 4.01
CA LEU A 27 -4.14 -1.71 3.09
C LEU A 27 -3.50 -2.97 2.49
N PRO A 28 -4.14 -4.15 2.58
CA PRO A 28 -3.64 -5.36 1.94
C PRO A 28 -3.49 -5.20 0.44
N ALA A 29 -2.45 -5.80 -0.15
CA ALA A 29 -2.13 -5.70 -1.57
C ALA A 29 -3.34 -6.07 -2.47
N ALA A 30 -4.07 -7.13 -2.14
CA ALA A 30 -5.26 -7.56 -2.89
C ALA A 30 -6.39 -6.50 -2.93
N ARG A 31 -6.41 -5.57 -1.98
CA ARG A 31 -7.45 -4.53 -1.85
C ARG A 31 -7.04 -3.18 -2.44
N LEU A 32 -5.87 -3.09 -3.08
CA LEU A 32 -5.41 -1.85 -3.74
C LEU A 32 -6.33 -1.36 -4.86
N VAL A 33 -7.24 -2.20 -5.35
CA VAL A 33 -8.25 -1.80 -6.34
C VAL A 33 -9.38 -0.95 -5.76
N GLU A 34 -9.59 -0.96 -4.44
CA GLU A 34 -10.75 -0.31 -3.80
C GLU A 34 -10.63 1.22 -3.63
N PRO A 35 -9.48 1.78 -3.19
CA PRO A 35 -9.35 3.23 -3.03
C PRO A 35 -9.44 3.95 -4.37
N PRO A 36 -10.06 5.15 -4.45
CA PRO A 36 -10.04 5.94 -5.68
C PRO A 36 -8.60 6.33 -6.08
N ALA A 37 -8.37 6.63 -7.36
CA ALA A 37 -7.07 7.11 -7.81
C ALA A 37 -6.70 8.42 -7.08
N GLY A 38 -5.42 8.57 -6.74
CA GLY A 38 -4.92 9.68 -5.93
C GLY A 38 -5.17 9.54 -4.43
N ALA A 39 -5.91 8.52 -3.97
CA ALA A 39 -6.11 8.27 -2.55
C ALA A 39 -4.77 8.03 -1.85
N ARG A 40 -4.65 8.59 -0.64
CA ARG A 40 -3.51 8.32 0.24
C ARG A 40 -3.72 7.00 0.96
N VAL A 41 -2.80 6.07 0.77
CA VAL A 41 -2.81 4.71 1.33
C VAL A 41 -1.51 4.43 2.06
N THR A 42 -1.54 3.47 2.98
CA THR A 42 -0.35 2.85 3.53
C THR A 42 -0.34 1.40 3.10
N VAL A 43 0.80 0.88 2.68
CA VAL A 43 1.04 -0.55 2.41
C VAL A 43 2.22 -1.00 3.24
N ALA A 44 2.30 -2.29 3.56
CA ALA A 44 3.46 -2.86 4.21
C ALA A 44 3.73 -4.25 3.64
N GLY A 45 5.00 -4.59 3.45
CA GLY A 45 5.34 -5.89 2.87
C GLY A 45 6.85 -6.11 2.77
N LEU A 46 7.22 -7.38 2.59
CA LEU A 46 8.59 -7.79 2.34
C LEU A 46 9.05 -7.24 0.99
N VAL A 47 10.30 -6.77 0.93
CA VAL A 47 10.85 -6.27 -0.32
C VAL A 47 11.34 -7.44 -1.17
N LEU A 48 10.66 -7.68 -2.29
CA LEU A 48 11.05 -8.71 -3.25
C LEU A 48 12.09 -8.20 -4.24
N VAL A 49 11.81 -7.05 -4.86
CA VAL A 49 12.58 -6.55 -6.00
C VAL A 49 12.78 -5.04 -5.89
N ARG A 50 13.97 -4.58 -6.29
CA ARG A 50 14.28 -3.17 -6.52
C ARG A 50 14.81 -3.00 -7.93
N GLN A 51 14.21 -2.10 -8.69
CA GLN A 51 14.66 -1.79 -10.05
C GLN A 51 14.91 -0.29 -10.17
N ARG A 52 16.06 0.05 -10.75
CA ARG A 52 16.42 1.43 -11.10
C ARG A 52 16.76 1.46 -12.60
N PRO A 53 15.76 1.62 -13.48
CA PRO A 53 16.01 1.67 -14.92
C PRO A 53 16.98 2.81 -15.25
N GLY A 54 18.01 2.52 -16.06
CA GLY A 54 19.03 3.53 -16.41
C GLY A 54 18.49 4.72 -17.19
N THR A 55 17.33 4.56 -17.84
CA THR A 55 16.65 5.57 -18.67
C THR A 55 15.69 6.47 -17.90
N ALA A 56 15.34 6.12 -16.67
CA ALA A 56 14.32 6.84 -15.91
C ALA A 56 14.99 7.71 -14.84
N LYS A 57 14.82 9.05 -14.96
CA LYS A 57 15.50 10.11 -14.17
C LYS A 57 15.34 9.95 -12.65
N GLY A 58 16.16 9.09 -12.04
CA GLY A 58 16.23 8.91 -10.59
C GLY A 58 14.99 8.27 -9.95
N VAL A 59 14.21 7.50 -10.70
CA VAL A 59 13.10 6.71 -10.13
C VAL A 59 13.59 5.31 -9.75
N ILE A 60 13.07 4.79 -8.64
CA ILE A 60 13.27 3.43 -8.18
C ILE A 60 11.90 2.79 -8.06
N PHE A 61 11.75 1.59 -8.62
CA PHE A 61 10.60 0.74 -8.41
C PHE A 61 10.92 -0.28 -7.32
N VAL A 62 10.02 -0.45 -6.36
CA VAL A 62 10.13 -1.45 -5.30
C VAL A 62 8.88 -2.31 -5.33
N THR A 63 9.04 -3.62 -5.43
CA THR A 63 7.92 -4.56 -5.27
C THR A 63 7.89 -5.05 -3.84
N LEU A 64 6.78 -4.79 -3.16
CA LEU A 64 6.47 -5.31 -1.84
C LEU A 64 5.54 -6.51 -1.95
N GLU A 65 5.63 -7.45 -1.02
CA GLU A 65 4.71 -8.58 -0.90
C GLU A 65 4.19 -8.71 0.53
N ASP A 66 2.87 -8.88 0.64
CA ASP A 66 2.19 -9.36 1.84
C ASP A 66 1.51 -10.70 1.54
N GLU A 67 0.84 -11.29 2.52
CA GLU A 67 0.17 -12.59 2.38
C GLU A 67 -0.98 -12.60 1.35
N THR A 68 -1.42 -11.42 0.90
CA THR A 68 -2.52 -11.25 -0.05
C THR A 68 -2.05 -10.97 -1.48
N GLY A 69 -0.76 -10.68 -1.67
CA GLY A 69 -0.15 -10.48 -2.99
C GLY A 69 0.90 -9.38 -3.02
N THR A 70 1.11 -8.82 -4.21
CA THR A 70 2.18 -7.83 -4.45
C THR A 70 1.67 -6.41 -4.61
N CYS A 71 2.48 -5.45 -4.16
CA CYS A 71 2.26 -4.02 -4.31
C CYS A 71 3.48 -3.37 -4.98
N ASN A 72 3.26 -2.66 -6.08
CA ASN A 72 4.32 -1.91 -6.74
C ASN A 72 4.42 -0.49 -6.17
N VAL A 73 5.60 -0.13 -5.69
CA VAL A 73 5.90 1.18 -5.12
C VAL A 73 6.83 1.95 -6.06
N VAL A 74 6.49 3.21 -6.32
CA VAL A 74 7.33 4.14 -7.10
C VAL A 74 7.98 5.12 -6.14
N VAL A 75 9.31 5.17 -6.14
CA VAL A 75 10.11 6.04 -5.30
C VAL A 75 10.88 7.02 -6.19
N TRP A 76 10.47 8.29 -6.15
CA TRP A 76 11.14 9.36 -6.88
C TRP A 76 12.43 9.80 -6.16
N ALA A 77 13.37 10.37 -6.90
CA ALA A 77 14.69 10.78 -6.40
C ALA A 77 14.63 11.55 -5.07
N LYS A 78 13.73 12.53 -4.95
CA LYS A 78 13.57 13.33 -3.72
C LYS A 78 13.20 12.47 -2.50
N ILE A 79 12.34 11.48 -2.69
CA ILE A 79 11.90 10.56 -1.63
C ILE A 79 13.01 9.55 -1.33
N TYR A 80 13.67 9.04 -2.37
CA TYR A 80 14.85 8.18 -2.22
C TYR A 80 15.95 8.86 -1.40
N GLU A 81 16.34 10.09 -1.71
CA GLU A 81 17.39 10.79 -0.95
C GLU A 81 17.00 10.96 0.52
N ARG A 82 15.71 11.25 0.80
CA ARG A 82 15.20 11.38 2.17
C ARG A 82 15.21 10.06 2.95
N PHE A 83 14.86 8.96 2.29
CA PHE A 83 14.70 7.64 2.93
C PHE A 83 15.73 6.62 2.43
N ARG A 84 16.93 7.09 2.07
CA ARG A 84 17.94 6.33 1.32
C ARG A 84 18.26 4.98 1.95
N ARG A 85 18.49 4.96 3.27
CA ARG A 85 18.77 3.72 4.01
C ARG A 85 17.63 2.72 3.88
N ALA A 86 16.39 3.12 4.16
CA ALA A 86 15.23 2.24 4.07
C ALA A 86 15.06 1.68 2.64
N VAL A 87 15.21 2.53 1.63
CA VAL A 87 15.06 2.11 0.22
C VAL A 87 16.15 1.13 -0.20
N ILE A 88 17.40 1.32 0.22
CA ILE A 88 18.51 0.44 -0.18
C ILE A 88 18.48 -0.90 0.59
N SER A 89 18.34 -0.86 1.91
CA SER A 89 18.61 -2.02 2.76
C SER A 89 17.38 -2.64 3.43
N GLY A 90 16.24 -1.96 3.46
CA GLY A 90 15.08 -2.42 4.21
C GLY A 90 14.49 -3.72 3.63
N ARG A 91 14.41 -4.78 4.42
CA ARG A 91 13.82 -6.08 4.01
C ARG A 91 12.31 -6.12 4.18
N LEU A 92 11.79 -5.34 5.13
CA LEU A 92 10.35 -5.15 5.37
C LEU A 92 10.11 -3.65 5.42
N LEU A 93 9.22 -3.15 4.57
CA LEU A 93 8.93 -1.73 4.47
C LEU A 93 7.46 -1.45 4.74
N ARG A 94 7.19 -0.33 5.41
CA ARG A 94 5.88 0.33 5.39
C ARG A 94 5.98 1.60 4.56
N VAL A 95 5.13 1.72 3.54
CA VAL A 95 5.13 2.85 2.62
C VAL A 95 3.78 3.52 2.68
N THR A 96 3.79 4.82 2.98
CA THR A 96 2.61 5.68 2.82
C THR A 96 2.78 6.54 1.57
N GLY A 97 1.76 6.59 0.74
CA GLY A 97 1.83 7.27 -0.54
C GLY A 97 0.50 7.44 -1.24
N LYS A 98 0.53 7.91 -2.48
CA LYS A 98 -0.66 8.09 -3.31
C LYS A 98 -0.81 6.95 -4.29
N LEU A 99 -2.03 6.44 -4.39
CA LEU A 99 -2.36 5.38 -5.33
C LEU A 99 -2.50 5.95 -6.75
N GLN A 100 -1.78 5.37 -7.71
CA GLN A 100 -1.86 5.69 -9.13
C GLN A 100 -2.27 4.45 -9.92
N ARG A 101 -2.99 4.66 -11.01
CA ARG A 101 -3.42 3.61 -11.93
C ARG A 101 -2.95 3.99 -13.32
N GLU A 102 -2.13 3.14 -13.92
CA GLU A 102 -1.61 3.36 -15.27
C GLU A 102 -1.56 2.02 -16.00
N ALA A 103 -2.10 1.98 -17.23
CA ALA A 103 -2.14 0.79 -18.08
C ALA A 103 -2.64 -0.49 -17.38
N GLY A 104 -3.60 -0.37 -16.46
CA GLY A 104 -4.16 -1.50 -15.70
C GLY A 104 -3.33 -1.95 -14.49
N VAL A 105 -2.19 -1.33 -14.21
CA VAL A 105 -1.35 -1.60 -13.04
C VAL A 105 -1.59 -0.55 -11.96
N VAL A 106 -1.68 -1.01 -10.71
CA VAL A 106 -1.78 -0.13 -9.53
C VAL A 106 -0.39 0.08 -8.94
N HIS A 107 -0.03 1.35 -8.73
CA HIS A 107 1.20 1.77 -8.08
C HIS A 107 0.91 2.61 -6.85
N VAL A 108 1.78 2.52 -5.84
CA VAL A 108 1.83 3.48 -4.73
C VAL A 108 3.02 4.38 -4.92
N VAL A 109 2.79 5.65 -5.22
CA VAL A 109 3.84 6.67 -5.26
C VAL A 109 4.19 7.08 -3.85
N ALA A 110 5.39 6.75 -3.41
CA ALA A 110 5.82 6.90 -2.02
C ALA A 110 5.94 8.37 -1.61
N ASP A 111 5.41 8.70 -0.42
CA ASP A 111 5.62 9.97 0.27
C ASP A 111 6.47 9.78 1.54
N VAL A 112 6.24 8.67 2.26
CA VAL A 112 6.93 8.29 3.51
C VAL A 112 7.28 6.81 3.44
N ILE A 113 8.51 6.47 3.81
CA ILE A 113 9.01 5.09 3.81
C ILE A 113 9.61 4.82 5.19
N GLU A 114 9.17 3.73 5.81
CA GLU A 114 9.62 3.28 7.12
C GLU A 114 10.23 1.88 6.98
N ASP A 115 11.44 1.72 7.54
CA ASP A 115 12.13 0.44 7.59
C ASP A 115 11.65 -0.35 8.82
N LEU A 116 10.90 -1.41 8.56
CA LEU A 116 10.39 -2.33 9.57
C LEU A 116 11.26 -3.58 9.71
N SER A 117 12.42 -3.66 9.03
CA SER A 117 13.36 -4.78 9.16
C SER A 117 13.72 -5.16 10.60
N PRO A 118 13.84 -4.22 11.57
CA PRO A 118 14.07 -4.60 12.96
C PRO A 118 12.99 -5.52 13.56
N LEU A 119 11.77 -5.53 13.01
CA LEU A 119 10.72 -6.47 13.43
C LEU A 119 11.04 -7.89 12.98
N LEU A 120 11.68 -8.06 11.82
CA LEU A 120 12.13 -9.37 11.37
C LEU A 120 13.25 -9.90 12.26
N ASP A 121 14.16 -9.03 12.69
CA ASP A 121 15.24 -9.42 13.59
C ASP A 121 14.70 -9.89 14.95
N ARG A 122 13.59 -9.31 15.42
CA ARG A 122 12.89 -9.78 16.62
C ARG A 122 12.30 -11.18 16.44
N LEU A 123 11.82 -11.56 15.27
CA LEU A 123 11.30 -12.93 15.06
C LEU A 123 12.38 -14.01 15.22
N LEU A 124 13.65 -13.63 15.06
CA LEU A 124 14.81 -14.51 15.22
C LEU A 124 15.34 -14.54 16.65
N ASP A 125 14.84 -13.68 17.54
CA ASP A 125 15.20 -13.70 18.95
C ASP A 125 14.58 -14.92 19.63
N PRO A 126 15.38 -15.83 20.23
CA PRO A 126 14.87 -16.99 20.96
C PRO A 126 13.89 -16.62 22.09
N GLY A 127 13.93 -15.38 22.59
CA GLY A 127 13.01 -14.84 23.59
C GLY A 127 11.75 -14.18 23.03
N PHE A 128 11.56 -14.14 21.71
CA PHE A 128 10.40 -13.48 21.10
C PHE A 128 9.10 -14.16 21.50
N ARG A 129 8.30 -13.44 22.29
CA ARG A 129 6.91 -13.79 22.60
C ARG A 129 6.01 -12.86 21.80
N HIS A 130 5.06 -13.43 21.06
CA HIS A 130 3.99 -12.65 20.47
C HIS A 130 3.08 -12.19 21.63
N ASP A 131 3.12 -10.90 21.94
CA ASP A 131 2.13 -10.29 22.84
C ASP A 131 0.86 -10.02 22.02
N GLY A 132 -0.06 -10.99 22.01
CA GLY A 132 -1.47 -10.69 21.71
C GLY A 132 -2.21 -11.64 20.78
N THR A 133 -2.41 -12.89 21.22
CA THR A 133 -3.62 -13.70 21.01
C THR A 133 -3.55 -14.77 22.08
N ARG A 134 -4.45 -14.73 23.08
CA ARG A 134 -4.75 -15.96 23.82
C ARG A 134 -5.20 -16.96 22.76
N ALA A 135 -4.49 -18.07 22.61
CA ALA A 135 -5.05 -19.28 22.02
C ALA A 135 -6.16 -19.74 22.97
N GLY A 136 -7.33 -19.10 22.84
CA GLY A 136 -8.59 -19.57 23.38
C GLY A 136 -9.27 -20.36 22.27
N ASP A 137 -9.66 -21.59 22.61
CA ASP A 137 -10.47 -22.53 21.84
C ASP A 137 -9.84 -23.11 20.57
N GLN A 138 -9.17 -24.24 20.78
CA GLN A 138 -9.25 -25.35 19.83
C GLN A 138 -9.95 -26.51 20.56
N PRO A 139 -11.04 -27.08 20.02
CA PRO A 139 -11.76 -28.19 20.66
C PRO A 139 -10.92 -29.47 20.70
#